data_AF-A0A914WUP7-F1
#
_entry.id   AF-A0A914WUP7-F1
#
_cell.length_a   1.000
_cell.length_b   1.000
_cell.length_c   1.000
_cell.angle_alpha   90.00
_cell.angle_beta   90.00
_cell.angle_gamma   90.00
#
_symmetry.space_group_name_H-M   'P 1'
#
loop_
_entity.id
_entity.type
_entity.pdbx_description
1 polymer ?
#
loop_
_entity_poly.entity_id
_entity_poly.type
_entity_poly.pdbx_seq_one_letter_code
_entity_poly.pdbx_strand_id
1 'polypeptide(L)'
;MLQLTLNYRTTPIQLAEYNRLFSLRQQPGQSAREFASQIGHIAGYCQFPIDLKRVQAIVFSMGFWDDNICAQLIQRDHKSMEPALQLARQLESIGIEMKRTSGNRPAN
;
A
#
# COMPACT_ATOMS: atom_id res chain seq x y z
N MET A 1 -43.45 -3.20 10.79
CA MET A 1 -42.26 -4.07 10.88
C MET A 1 -41.48 -3.88 9.58
N LEU A 2 -40.48 -2.99 9.57
CA LEU A 2 -39.70 -2.69 8.35
C LEU A 2 -38.58 -3.71 8.25
N GLN A 3 -38.70 -4.61 7.27
CA GLN A 3 -37.72 -5.64 6.99
C GLN A 3 -36.58 -5.02 6.16
N LEU A 4 -35.50 -4.59 6.83
CA LEU A 4 -34.27 -4.13 6.19
C LEU A 4 -33.62 -5.32 5.46
N THR A 5 -33.93 -5.48 4.18
CA THR A 5 -33.25 -6.43 3.29
C THR A 5 -31.96 -5.80 2.82
N LEU A 6 -30.86 -6.07 3.52
CA LEU A 6 -29.52 -5.71 3.09
C LEU A 6 -29.10 -6.66 1.96
N ASN A 7 -29.44 -6.29 0.72
CA ASN A 7 -29.01 -6.98 -0.50
C ASN A 7 -27.52 -6.71 -0.77
N TYR A 8 -26.62 -7.37 -0.04
CA TYR A 8 -25.18 -7.38 -0.36
C TYR A 8 -24.87 -8.45 -1.39
N ARG A 9 -25.25 -8.24 -2.66
CA ARG A 9 -24.68 -9.03 -3.76
C ARG A 9 -23.53 -8.26 -4.39
N THR A 10 -22.31 -8.49 -3.89
CA THR A 10 -21.09 -8.07 -4.61
C THR A 10 -21.14 -8.70 -6.00
N THR A 11 -21.18 -7.87 -7.04
CA THR A 11 -21.19 -8.39 -8.42
C THR A 11 -19.85 -9.09 -8.71
N PRO A 12 -19.80 -10.07 -9.64
CA PRO A 12 -18.55 -10.71 -10.02
C PRO A 12 -17.44 -9.71 -10.43
N ILE A 13 -17.83 -8.58 -11.04
CA ILE A 13 -16.93 -7.49 -11.40
C ILE A 13 -16.34 -6.83 -10.15
N GLN A 14 -17.16 -6.51 -9.14
CA GLN A 14 -16.65 -5.94 -7.89
C GLN A 14 -15.73 -6.90 -7.14
N LEU A 15 -16.02 -8.20 -7.15
CA LEU A 15 -15.13 -9.21 -6.57
C LEU A 15 -13.78 -9.27 -7.31
N ALA A 16 -13.78 -9.14 -8.63
CA ALA A 16 -12.55 -9.11 -9.43
C ALA A 16 -11.69 -7.88 -9.09
N GLU A 17 -12.29 -6.70 -8.94
CA GLU A 17 -11.56 -5.49 -8.55
C GLU A 17 -11.00 -5.57 -7.12
N TYR A 18 -11.76 -6.15 -6.18
CA TYR A 18 -11.23 -6.43 -4.83
C TYR A 18 -10.04 -7.38 -4.88
N ASN A 19 -10.14 -8.49 -5.61
CA ASN A 19 -9.03 -9.43 -5.77
C ASN A 19 -7.81 -8.75 -6.39
N ARG A 20 -8.02 -7.89 -7.40
CA ARG A 20 -6.95 -7.12 -8.02
C ARG A 20 -6.26 -6.19 -7.02
N LEU A 21 -7.03 -5.49 -6.18
CA LEU A 21 -6.47 -4.59 -5.17
C LEU A 21 -5.69 -5.34 -4.09
N PHE A 22 -6.28 -6.38 -3.48
CA PHE A 22 -5.66 -7.10 -2.35
C PHE A 22 -4.47 -7.98 -2.77
N SER A 23 -4.41 -8.38 -4.04
CA SER A 23 -3.27 -9.11 -4.61
C SER A 23 -2.15 -8.19 -5.09
N LEU A 24 -2.36 -6.87 -5.07
CA LEU A 24 -1.37 -5.93 -5.57
C LEU A 24 -0.10 -5.95 -4.71
N ARG A 25 1.05 -5.99 -5.37
CA ARG A 25 2.38 -5.92 -4.73
C ARG A 25 3.25 -4.92 -5.48
N GLN A 26 4.03 -4.16 -4.71
CA GLN A 26 5.08 -3.30 -5.24
C GLN A 26 6.10 -4.17 -5.99
N GLN A 27 6.56 -3.67 -7.13
CA GLN A 27 7.60 -4.36 -7.90
C GLN A 27 9.00 -3.89 -7.47
N PRO A 28 10.04 -4.75 -7.60
CA PRO A 28 11.42 -4.32 -7.41
C PRO A 28 11.74 -3.10 -8.29
N GLY A 29 12.27 -2.03 -7.68
CA GLY A 29 12.61 -0.79 -8.38
C GLY A 29 11.44 0.17 -8.62
N GLN A 30 10.20 -0.22 -8.31
CA GLN A 30 9.06 0.70 -8.28
C GLN A 30 9.12 1.54 -7.01
N SER A 31 9.03 2.86 -7.13
CA SER A 31 9.02 3.74 -5.96
C SER A 31 7.72 3.63 -5.16
N ALA A 32 7.79 3.95 -3.86
CA ALA A 32 6.63 4.06 -2.98
C ALA A 32 5.52 4.95 -3.59
N ARG A 33 5.90 6.04 -4.27
CA ARG A 33 4.95 6.96 -4.90
C ARG A 33 4.21 6.32 -6.07
N GLU A 34 4.94 5.64 -6.96
CA GLU A 34 4.33 4.94 -8.09
C GLU A 34 3.39 3.85 -7.61
N PHE A 35 3.80 3.11 -6.57
CA PHE A 35 2.97 2.08 -5.96
C PHE A 35 1.69 2.64 -5.32
N ALA A 36 1.79 3.73 -4.55
CA ALA A 36 0.62 4.42 -3.99
C ALA A 36 -0.35 4.92 -5.07
N SER A 37 0.18 5.45 -6.18
CA SER A 37 -0.62 5.88 -7.33
C SER A 37 -1.39 4.71 -7.95
N GLN A 38 -0.75 3.55 -8.08
CA GLN A 38 -1.37 2.34 -8.62
C GLN A 38 -2.51 1.83 -7.73
N ILE A 39 -2.31 1.84 -6.40
CA ILE A 39 -3.35 1.50 -5.42
C ILE A 39 -4.53 2.47 -5.55
N GLY A 40 -4.27 3.78 -5.59
CA GLY A 40 -5.31 4.79 -5.74
C GLY A 40 -6.15 4.60 -7.00
N HIS A 41 -5.50 4.27 -8.12
CA HIS A 41 -6.16 4.00 -9.39
C HIS A 41 -7.09 2.78 -9.30
N ILE A 42 -6.59 1.62 -8.83
CA ILE A 42 -7.39 0.39 -8.73
C ILE A 42 -8.52 0.54 -7.71
N ALA A 43 -8.23 1.17 -6.57
CA ALA A 43 -9.21 1.42 -5.54
C ALA A 43 -10.38 2.30 -6.01
N GLY A 44 -10.17 3.15 -7.03
CA GLY A 44 -11.22 3.96 -7.64
C GLY A 44 -12.30 3.14 -8.36
N TYR A 45 -12.01 1.89 -8.74
CA TYR A 45 -12.98 0.98 -9.38
C TYR A 45 -13.75 0.10 -8.37
N CYS A 46 -13.35 0.15 -7.10
CA CYS A 46 -13.90 -0.67 -6.03
C CYS A 46 -15.01 0.07 -5.27
N GLN A 47 -16.17 -0.56 -5.10
CA GLN A 47 -17.30 -0.02 -4.32
C GLN A 47 -17.25 -0.48 -2.87
N PHE A 48 -16.31 0.04 -2.09
CA PHE A 48 -16.14 -0.41 -0.71
C PHE A 48 -17.34 -0.03 0.18
N PRO A 49 -17.90 -0.99 0.95
CA PRO A 49 -18.90 -0.71 1.98
C PRO A 49 -18.29 -0.10 3.26
N ILE A 50 -16.96 0.04 3.34
CA ILE A 50 -16.15 0.44 4.50
C ILE A 50 -15.15 1.53 4.09
N ASP A 51 -14.58 2.25 5.06
CA ASP A 51 -13.58 3.33 4.91
C ASP A 51 -12.42 2.97 3.96
N LEU A 52 -12.58 3.40 2.71
CA LEU A 52 -11.64 3.19 1.60
C LEU A 52 -10.21 3.64 1.96
N LYS A 53 -10.07 4.68 2.78
CA LYS A 53 -8.75 5.21 3.17
C LYS A 53 -7.96 4.19 3.99
N ARG A 54 -8.65 3.46 4.87
CA ARG A 54 -8.03 2.41 5.69
C ARG A 54 -7.66 1.19 4.83
N VAL A 55 -8.52 0.81 3.88
CA VAL A 55 -8.23 -0.28 2.95
C VAL A 55 -6.98 0.02 2.13
N GLN A 56 -6.88 1.23 1.57
CA GLN A 56 -5.69 1.67 0.83
C GLN A 56 -4.43 1.63 1.70
N ALA A 57 -4.52 2.04 2.96
CA ALA A 57 -3.40 2.00 3.89
C ALA A 57 -2.90 0.56 4.13
N ILE A 58 -3.83 -0.38 4.36
CA ILE A 58 -3.49 -1.79 4.59
C ILE A 58 -2.85 -2.41 3.34
N VAL A 59 -3.46 -2.19 2.17
CA VAL A 59 -2.94 -2.70 0.88
C VAL A 59 -1.56 -2.13 0.58
N PHE A 60 -1.36 -0.84 0.86
CA PHE A 60 -0.05 -0.21 0.73
C PHE A 60 0.96 -0.87 1.66
N SER A 61 0.71 -0.90 2.97
CA SER A 61 1.65 -1.44 3.95
C SER A 61 2.04 -2.90 3.70
N MET A 62 1.05 -3.77 3.45
CA MET A 62 1.29 -5.21 3.24
C MET A 62 1.81 -5.52 1.84
N GLY A 63 1.65 -4.59 0.90
CA GLY A 63 2.03 -4.78 -0.49
C GLY A 63 3.46 -4.37 -0.81
N PHE A 64 4.22 -3.80 0.14
CA PHE A 64 5.61 -3.41 -0.08
C PHE A 64 6.50 -4.58 -0.43
N TRP A 65 7.44 -4.34 -1.36
CA TRP A 65 8.44 -5.33 -1.76
C TRP A 65 9.55 -5.47 -0.72
N ASP A 66 9.95 -4.37 -0.08
CA ASP A 66 11.00 -4.37 0.92
C ASP A 66 10.44 -4.78 2.30
N ASP A 67 10.88 -5.93 2.81
CA ASP A 67 10.41 -6.51 4.07
C ASP A 67 10.64 -5.58 5.28
N ASN A 68 11.73 -4.80 5.29
CA ASN A 68 12.01 -3.88 6.39
C ASN A 68 11.06 -2.69 6.38
N ILE A 69 10.77 -2.16 5.19
CA ILE A 69 9.78 -1.09 5.04
C ILE A 69 8.38 -1.62 5.37
N CYS A 70 8.01 -2.79 4.86
CA CYS A 70 6.75 -3.46 5.15
C CYS A 70 6.52 -3.62 6.66
N ALA A 71 7.50 -4.18 7.39
CA ALA A 71 7.43 -4.35 8.83
C ALA A 71 7.19 -3.03 9.58
N GLN A 72 7.91 -1.96 9.20
CA GLN A 72 7.74 -0.64 9.83
C GLN A 72 6.37 0.00 9.53
N LEU A 73 5.85 -0.19 8.32
CA LEU A 73 4.53 0.32 7.93
C LEU A 73 3.40 -0.40 8.68
N ILE A 74 3.52 -1.72 8.87
CA ILE A 74 2.51 -2.52 9.60
C ILE A 74 2.46 -2.14 11.09
N GLN A 75 3.61 -1.87 11.71
CA GLN A 75 3.69 -1.52 13.14
C GLN A 75 2.98 -0.22 13.52
N ARG A 76 2.78 0.72 12.58
CA ARG A 76 2.28 2.06 12.88
C ARG A 76 0.75 2.25 12.70
N ASP A 77 0.01 1.19 12.40
CA ASP A 77 -1.47 1.16 12.20
C ASP A 77 -2.00 2.44 11.51
N HIS A 78 -1.60 2.65 10.26
CA HIS A 78 -1.96 3.83 9.51
C HIS A 78 -3.46 3.86 9.18
N LYS A 79 -4.15 4.94 9.59
CA LYS A 79 -5.58 5.17 9.30
C LYS A 79 -5.85 5.58 7.85
N SER A 80 -4.82 6.02 7.13
CA SER A 80 -4.88 6.41 5.71
C SER A 80 -3.54 6.13 5.04
N MET A 81 -3.53 6.10 3.71
CA MET A 81 -2.32 5.79 2.94
C MET A 81 -1.27 6.90 2.99
N GLU A 82 -1.66 8.17 3.20
CA GLU A 82 -0.74 9.30 3.12
C GLU A 82 0.39 9.25 4.19
N PRO A 83 0.11 9.01 5.48
CA PRO A 83 1.19 8.84 6.48
C PRO A 83 2.09 7.63 6.20
N ALA A 84 1.52 6.55 5.65
CA ALA A 84 2.27 5.36 5.27
C ALA A 84 3.23 5.68 4.10
N LEU A 85 2.76 6.41 3.09
CA LEU A 85 3.57 6.86 1.97
C LEU A 85 4.70 7.79 2.41
N GLN A 86 4.43 8.71 3.33
CA GLN A 86 5.47 9.60 3.85
C GLN A 86 6.58 8.81 4.54
N LEU A 87 6.23 7.82 5.37
CA LEU A 87 7.22 6.95 6.03
C LEU A 87 8.01 6.12 5.01
N ALA A 88 7.33 5.49 4.05
CA ALA A 88 7.99 4.68 3.03
C ALA A 88 9.04 5.49 2.25
N ARG A 89 8.72 6.72 1.86
CA ARG A 89 9.65 7.63 1.16
C ARG A 89 10.86 8.00 2.02
N GLN A 90 10.66 8.22 3.32
CA GLN A 90 11.77 8.46 4.24
C GLN A 90 12.70 7.25 4.30
N LEU A 91 12.15 6.04 4.44
CA LEU A 91 12.93 4.81 4.49
C LEU A 91 13.67 4.51 3.17
N GLU A 92 13.04 4.76 2.01
CA GLU A 92 13.69 4.66 0.70
C GLU A 92 14.91 5.60 0.60
N SER A 93 14.78 6.85 1.05
CA SER A 93 15.90 7.82 1.03
C SER A 93 17.07 7.39 1.91
N ILE A 94 16.79 6.91 3.13
CA ILE A 94 17.81 6.40 4.07
C ILE A 94 18.54 5.20 3.45
N GLY A 95 17.82 4.26 2.84
CA GLY A 95 18.42 3.10 2.18
C GLY A 95 19.33 3.49 1.01
N ILE A 96 18.98 4.53 0.25
CA ILE A 96 19.82 5.07 -0.83
C ILE A 96 21.10 5.69 -0.25
N GLU A 97 21.00 6.48 0.81
CA GLU A 97 22.15 7.13 1.46
C GLU A 97 23.12 6.12 2.09
N MET A 98 22.61 5.08 2.75
CA MET A 98 23.44 4.01 3.31
C MET A 98 24.21 3.24 2.21
N LYS A 99 23.57 2.95 1.07
CA LYS A 99 24.25 2.31 -0.06
C LYS A 99 25.35 3.19 -0.66
N ARG A 100 25.14 4.51 -0.73
CA ARG A 100 26.15 5.48 -1.20
C ARG A 100 27.36 5.56 -0.26
N THR A 101 27.11 5.65 1.04
CA THR A 101 28.20 5.79 2.04
C THR A 101 28.97 4.49 2.26
N SER A 102 28.31 3.33 2.16
CA SER A 102 28.98 2.03 2.24
C SER A 102 29.84 1.71 1.01
N GLY A 103 29.50 2.24 -0.17
CA GLY A 103 30.28 2.07 -1.39
C GLY A 103 31.50 2.99 -1.51
N ASN A 104 31.65 3.97 -0.60
CA ASN A 104 32.66 5.03 -0.69
C ASN A 104 33.78 4.90 0.35
N ARG A 105 33.98 3.72 0.95
CA ARG A 105 35.18 3.50 1.79
C ARG A 105 36.41 3.55 0.89
N PRO A 106 37.34 4.52 1.07
CA PRO A 106 38.62 4.45 0.40
C PRO A 106 39.33 3.19 0.90
N ALA A 107 39.83 2.38 -0.01
CA ALA A 107 40.81 1.37 0.33
C ALA A 107 42.05 2.11 0.84
N ASN A 108 42.41 1.87 2.10
CA ASN A 108 43.70 2.28 2.66
C ASN A 108 44.85 1.70 1.85
#